data_AF-A0A2V6WE76-F1
#
_entry.id   AF-A0A2V6WE76-F1
#
_cell.length_a   1.000
_cell.length_b   1.000
_cell.length_c   1.000
_cell.angle_alpha   90.00
_cell.angle_beta   90.00
_cell.angle_gamma   90.00
#
_symmetry.space_group_name_H-M   'P 1'
#
loop_
_entity.id
_entity.type
_entity.pdbx_description
1 polymer ?
#
loop_
_entity_poly.entity_id
_entity_poly.type
_entity_poly.pdbx_seq_one_letter_code
_entity_poly.pdbx_strand_id
1 'polypeptide(L)' 'MCTICDGTPMRITYDYDSDGRLAGIEILDAIRRLGDPAVLRQVILEGVGPTA' A
#
# COMPACT_ATOMS: atom_id res chain seq x y z
N MET A 1 5.71 6.62 -10.79
CA MET A 1 4.28 6.57 -10.42
C MET A 1 3.68 5.31 -11.03
N CYS A 2 3.71 4.20 -10.29
CA CYS A 2 3.17 2.93 -10.76
C CYS A 2 1.66 2.90 -10.49
N THR A 3 0.89 2.87 -11.56
CA THR A 3 -0.56 3.00 -11.58
C THR A 3 -1.18 1.61 -11.53
N ILE A 4 -1.44 1.09 -10.33
CA ILE A 4 -2.47 0.04 -10.17
C ILE A 4 -3.82 0.76 -10.22
N CYS A 5 -4.20 1.24 -11.41
CA CYS A 5 -5.52 1.81 -11.70
C CYS A 5 -6.02 1.17 -13.00
N ASP A 6 -6.47 -0.08 -12.90
CA ASP A 6 -7.25 -0.80 -13.91
C ASP A 6 -8.77 -0.79 -13.59
N GLY A 7 -9.21 0.03 -12.63
CA GLY A 7 -10.62 0.39 -12.45
C GLY A 7 -11.32 -0.13 -11.18
N THR A 8 -10.60 -0.58 -10.16
CA THR A 8 -11.17 -1.08 -8.88
C THR A 8 -11.15 -0.02 -7.76
N PRO A 9 -12.00 -0.18 -6.72
CA PRO A 9 -12.31 0.87 -5.76
C PRO A 9 -11.16 1.18 -4.79
N MET A 10 -10.13 0.37 -4.60
CA MET A 10 -9.09 0.62 -3.60
C MET A 10 -7.81 1.16 -4.25
N ARG A 11 -7.25 2.26 -3.71
CA ARG A 11 -6.00 2.84 -4.23
C ARG A 11 -4.83 2.38 -3.38
N ILE A 12 -3.83 1.79 -4.03
CA ILE A 12 -2.55 1.45 -3.42
C ILE A 12 -1.48 2.30 -4.09
N THR A 13 -0.66 2.98 -3.28
CA THR A 13 0.49 3.78 -3.73
C THR A 13 1.78 3.17 -3.22
N TYR A 14 2.83 3.32 -4.02
CA TYR A 14 4.18 2.88 -3.72
C TYR A 14 5.09 4.10 -3.83
N ASP A 15 5.88 4.34 -2.80
CA ASP A 15 6.88 5.39 -2.75
C ASP A 15 8.26 4.77 -2.91
N TYR A 16 9.11 5.39 -3.74
CA TYR A 16 10.45 4.90 -4.04
C TYR A 16 11.49 5.98 -3.71
N ASP A 17 12.62 5.57 -3.12
CA ASP A 17 13.73 6.48 -2.83
C ASP A 17 14.51 6.88 -4.10
N SER A 18 15.53 7.74 -3.92
CA SER A 18 16.38 8.21 -5.03
C SER A 18 17.17 7.11 -5.73
N ASP A 19 17.35 5.95 -5.08
CA ASP A 19 18.05 4.80 -5.62
C ASP A 19 17.07 3.83 -6.33
N GLY A 20 15.78 4.16 -6.36
CA GLY A 20 14.73 3.34 -6.96
C GLY A 20 14.30 2.16 -6.08
N ARG A 21 14.59 2.18 -4.77
CA ARG A 21 14.12 1.16 -3.83
C ARG A 21 12.79 1.55 -3.21
N LEU A 22 11.98 0.56 -2.85
CA LEU A 22 10.69 0.80 -2.21
C LEU A 22 10.90 1.40 -0.81
N ALA A 23 10.47 2.64 -0.64
CA ALA A 23 10.54 3.39 0.61
C ALA A 23 9.24 3.29 1.43
N GLY A 24 8.09 3.11 0.77
CA GLY A 24 6.80 3.04 1.45
C GLY A 24 5.67 2.47 0.59
N ILE A 25 4.63 1.98 1.26
CA ILE A 25 3.35 1.56 0.64
C ILE A 25 2.23 2.25 1.40
N GLU A 26 1.29 2.88 0.69
CA GLU A 26 0.10 3.42 1.32
C GLU A 26 -1.16 2.85 0.68
N ILE A 27 -2.17 2.67 1.53
CA ILE A 27 -3.50 2.23 1.14
C ILE A 27 -4.45 3.41 1.38
N LEU A 28 -4.92 4.02 0.31
CA LEU A 28 -5.72 5.23 0.36
C LEU A 28 -7.22 4.92 0.31
N ASP A 29 -8.00 5.69 1.08
CA ASP A 29 -9.47 5.68 1.10
C ASP A 29 -10.14 4.34 1.47
N ALA A 30 -9.40 3.37 2.04
CA ALA A 30 -9.97 2.08 2.41
C ALA A 30 -11.18 2.23 3.36
N ILE A 31 -11.09 3.12 4.35
CA ILE A 31 -12.20 3.41 5.28
C ILE A 31 -13.39 4.05 4.56
N ARG A 32 -13.14 5.03 3.68
CA ARG A 32 -14.20 5.73 2.93
C ARG A 32 -14.99 4.80 2.01
N ARG A 33 -14.40 3.68 1.59
CA ARG A 33 -15.01 2.74 0.63
C ARG A 33 -15.52 1.46 1.25
N LEU A 34 -14.90 1.00 2.34
CA LEU A 34 -15.34 -0.19 3.06
C LEU A 34 -16.37 0.14 4.14
N GLY A 35 -16.55 1.42 4.49
CA GLY A 35 -17.67 1.93 5.30
C GLY A 35 -17.62 1.61 6.80
N ASP A 36 -16.87 0.58 7.19
CA ASP A 36 -16.66 0.17 8.57
C ASP A 36 -15.16 0.12 8.90
N PRO A 37 -14.64 0.93 9.83
CA PRO A 37 -13.24 0.88 10.27
C PRO A 37 -12.80 -0.49 10.83
N ALA A 38 -13.72 -1.33 11.31
CA ALA A 38 -13.42 -2.66 11.85
C ALA A 38 -12.90 -3.66 10.80
N VAL A 39 -13.01 -3.31 9.51
CA VAL A 39 -12.37 -4.05 8.41
C VAL A 39 -10.85 -3.84 8.36
N LEU A 40 -10.35 -2.75 8.94
CA LEU A 40 -8.91 -2.51 9.01
C LEU A 40 -8.32 -3.40 10.11
N ARG A 41 -7.38 -4.24 9.70
CA ARG A 41 -6.68 -5.18 10.57
C ARG A 41 -5.20 -4.83 10.59
N GLN A 42 -4.57 -5.00 11.75
CA GLN A 42 -3.12 -4.96 11.83
C GLN A 42 -2.55 -6.15 11.04
N VAL A 43 -1.63 -5.85 10.14
CA VAL A 43 -0.84 -6.86 9.40
C VAL A 43 0.60 -6.69 9.83
N ILE A 44 1.26 -7.80 10.19
CA ILE A 44 2.70 -7.83 10.41
C ILE A 44 3.34 -8.23 9.08
N LEU A 45 4.20 -7.36 8.57
CA LEU A 45 4.98 -7.60 7.36
C LEU A 45 6.35 -8.12 7.79
N GLU A 46 6.65 -9.37 7.43
CA GLU A 46 7.92 -10.02 7.72
C GLU A 46 8.77 -10.11 6.45
N GLY A 47 10.10 -10.07 6.61
CA GLY A 47 11.03 -10.22 5.47
C GLY A 47 11.03 -9.05 4.48
N VAL A 48 10.55 -7.86 4.88
CA VAL A 48 10.59 -6.66 4.02
C VAL A 48 11.97 -6.01 4.13
N GLY A 49 12.69 -5.97 3.01
CA GLY A 49 14.03 -5.43 2.90
C GLY A 49 14.91 -6.29 1.98
N PRO A 50 16.14 -5.85 1.66
CA PRO A 50 17.04 -6.65 0.85
C PRO A 50 17.37 -7.97 1.54
N THR A 51 17.23 -9.09 0.83
CA THR A 51 17.91 -10.34 1.20
C THR A 51 19.39 -10.19 0.84
N ALA A 52 20.27 -10.64 1.73
CA ALA A 52 21.72 -10.70 1.49
C ALA A 52 22.07 -11.62 0.31
#